data_AF-A0A7V9H5P7-F1
#
_entry.id   AF-A0A7V9H5P7-F1
#
_cell.length_a   1.000
_cell.length_b   1.000
_cell.length_c   1.000
_cell.angle_alpha   90.00
_cell.angle_beta   90.00
_cell.angle_gamma   90.00
#
_symmetry.space_group_name_H-M   'P 1'
#
loop_
_entity.id
_entity.type
_entity.pdbx_description
1 polymer ?
#
loop_
_entity_poly.entity_id
_entity_poly.type
_entity_poly.pdbx_seq_one_letter_code
_entity_poly.pdbx_strand_id
1 'polypeptide(L)' 'MGLAIAGAIVELHGGNIRAESRPGQGATFRVALPRRRDGAGDAR' A
#
# COMPACT_ATOMS: atom_id res chain seq x y z
N MET A 1 2.42 -5.95 16.49
CA MET A 1 1.73 -4.64 16.58
C MET A 1 1.88 -3.79 15.32
N GLY A 2 3.10 -3.58 14.79
CA GLY A 2 3.32 -2.65 13.66
C GLY A 2 2.52 -2.93 12.38
N LEU A 3 2.34 -4.19 12.00
CA LEU A 3 1.60 -4.53 10.77
C LEU A 3 0.11 -4.16 10.82
N ALA A 4 -0.53 -4.27 12.00
CA ALA A 4 -1.93 -3.87 12.16
C ALA A 4 -2.09 -2.35 12.00
N ILE A 5 -1.15 -1.57 12.54
CA ILE A 5 -1.12 -0.11 12.38
C ILE A 5 -0.90 0.24 10.90
N ALA A 6 0.05 -0.42 10.23
CA ALA A 6 0.30 -0.22 8.80
C ALA A 6 -0.95 -0.56 7.96
N GLY A 7 -1.67 -1.63 8.30
CA GLY A 7 -2.94 -1.99 7.67
C GLY A 7 -3.98 -0.87 7.77
N ALA A 8 -4.24 -0.38 8.98
CA ALA A 8 -5.19 0.71 9.22
C ALA A 8 -4.83 2.00 8.45
N ILE A 9 -3.53 2.34 8.39
CA ILE A 9 -3.04 3.49 7.62
C ILE A 9 -3.31 3.28 6.13
N VAL A 10 -2.98 2.11 5.58
CA VAL A 10 -3.15 1.81 4.15
C VAL A 10 -4.63 1.81 3.76
N GLU A 11 -5.50 1.25 4.60
CA GLU A 11 -6.95 1.27 4.42
C GLU A 11 -7.51 2.70 4.42
N LEU A 12 -7.05 3.57 5.33
CA LEU A 12 -7.43 4.98 5.37
C LEU A 12 -7.07 5.73 4.07
N HIS A 13 -5.99 5.31 3.39
CA HIS A 13 -5.58 5.88 2.09
C HIS A 13 -6.30 5.22 0.90
N GLY A 14 -7.29 4.35 1.13
CA GLY A 14 -8.01 3.62 0.09
C GLY A 14 -7.19 2.53 -0.59
N GLY A 15 -6.11 2.10 0.06
CA GLY A 15 -5.21 1.07 -0.44
C GLY A 15 -5.43 -0.31 0.15
N ASN A 16 -4.49 -1.22 -0.12
CA ASN A 16 -4.40 -2.52 0.53
C ASN A 16 -2.95 -2.91 0.80
N ILE A 17 -2.74 -3.77 1.80
CA ILE A 17 -1.46 -4.37 2.15
C ILE A 17 -1.57 -5.90 2.14
N ARG A 18 -0.57 -6.58 1.56
CA ARG A 18 -0.45 -8.05 1.54
C ARG A 18 0.91 -8.48 2.06
N ALA A 19 0.95 -9.59 2.76
CA ALA A 19 2.18 -10.20 3.26
C ALA A 19 2.32 -11.60 2.69
N GLU A 20 3.50 -11.92 2.18
CA GLU A 20 3.86 -13.25 1.72
C GLU A 20 5.16 -13.66 2.40
N SER A 21 5.20 -14.85 2.97
CA SER A 21 6.40 -15.39 3.62
C SER A 21 6.53 -16.88 3.32
N ARG A 22 7.78 -17.35 3.36
CA ARG A 22 8.12 -18.77 3.34
C ARG A 22 9.10 -19.05 4.47
N PRO A 23 8.98 -20.16 5.21
CA PRO A 23 9.91 -20.50 6.27
C PRO A 23 11.37 -20.42 5.78
N GLY A 24 12.22 -19.71 6.52
CA GLY A 24 13.64 -19.53 6.18
C GLY A 24 13.95 -18.54 5.04
N GLN A 25 12.96 -17.92 4.39
CA GLN A 25 13.17 -16.99 3.26
C GLN A 25 12.78 -15.53 3.58
N GLY A 26 12.40 -15.25 4.83
CA GLY A 26 11.89 -13.95 5.23
C GLY A 26 10.45 -13.69 4.76
N ALA A 27 10.09 -12.40 4.70
CA ALA A 27 8.75 -11.95 4.36
C ALA A 27 8.81 -10.76 3.39
N THR A 28 7.88 -10.73 2.44
CA THR A 28 7.66 -9.61 1.52
C THR A 28 6.30 -8.99 1.83
N PHE A 29 6.29 -7.67 2.02
CA PHE A 29 5.08 -6.89 2.20
C PHE A 29 4.85 -6.02 0.97
N ARG A 30 3.66 -6.12 0.37
CA ARG A 30 3.24 -5.32 -0.79
C ARG A 30 2.15 -4.36 -0.38
N VAL A 31 2.35 -3.08 -0.65
CA VAL A 31 1.36 -2.01 -0.42
C VAL A 31 0.93 -1.47 -1.77
N ALA A 32 -0.39 -1.37 -1.98
CA ALA A 32 -0.98 -0.75 -3.15
C ALA A 32 -1.84 0.43 -2.72
N LEU A 33 -1.60 1.61 -3.30
CA LEU A 33 -2.34 2.83 -3.04
C LEU A 33 -2.97 3.36 -4.34
N PRO A 34 -4.17 3.96 -4.30
CA PRO A 34 -4.72 4.68 -5.43
C PRO A 34 -3.78 5.80 -5.85
N ARG A 35 -3.39 5.83 -7.13
CA ARG A 35 -2.63 6.95 -7.67
C ARG A 35 -3.57 8.14 -7.82
N ARG A 36 -3.28 9.25 -7.15
CA ARG A 36 -3.92 10.54 -7.45
C ARG A 36 -3.68 10.81 -8.94
N ARG A 37 -4.73 11.07 -9.70
CA ARG A 37 -4.57 11.76 -10.98
C ARG A 37 -4.25 13.21 -10.62
N ASP A 38 -2.97 13.54 -10.54
CA ASP A 38 -2.58 14.93 -10.71
C ASP A 38 -3.05 15.32 -12.11
N GLY A 39 -3.73 16.46 -12.19
CA GLY A 39 -4.59 16.85 -13.31
C GLY A 39 -4.02 16.49 -14.68
N ALA A 40 -4.87 15.97 -15.55
CA ALA A 40 -4.68 16.14 -16.98
C ALA A 40 -4.26 17.59 -17.21
N GLY A 41 -3.15 17.79 -17.92
CA GLY A 41 -2.49 19.07 -18.09
C GLY A 41 -3.50 20.20 -18.25
N ASP A 42 -3.35 21.20 -17.40
CA ASP A 42 -3.66 22.57 -17.72
C ASP A 42 -2.82 22.95 -18.96
N ALA A 43 -3.35 22.59 -20.12
CA ALA A 43 -2.93 23.08 -21.42
C ALA A 43 -4.18 23.66 -22.07
N ARG A 44 -4.48 24.91 -21.71
CA ARG A 44 -5.23 25.84 -22.55
C ARG A 44 -4.32 26.94 -23.03
#